data_AF-C4IM90-F1
#
_entry.id   AF-C4IM90-F1
#
_cell.length_a   1.000
_cell.length_b   1.000
_cell.length_c   1.000
_cell.angle_alpha   90.00
_cell.angle_beta   90.00
_cell.angle_gamma   90.00
#
_symmetry.space_group_name_H-M   'P 1'
#
loop_
_entity.id
_entity.type
_entity.pdbx_description
1 polymer ?
#
loop_
_entity_poly.entity_id
_entity_poly.type
_entity_poly.pdbx_seq_one_letter_code
_entity_poly.pdbx_strand_id
1 'polypeptide(L)'
;MIDISRKMMDEYSNLITDEKEQAYYSDFNRNYDTYLGYSRRALELSKNEEYEVSKSIANMSQDTYDVSQDAVVGMINLKTIDEISSISNNTVVDTINIISDIAKNTDVRSQTVVDATEGQIIAIETVVKEIKNLSNLENKLKIITTKFKI
;
A
#
# COMPACT_ATOMS: atom_id res chain seq x y z
N MET A 1 12.02 -20.65 33.95
CA MET A 1 11.31 -20.31 32.71
C MET A 1 11.98 -19.05 32.20
N ILE A 2 12.84 -19.14 31.18
CA ILE A 2 13.36 -17.92 30.54
C ILE A 2 12.19 -17.36 29.76
N ASP A 3 11.84 -16.14 30.12
CA ASP A 3 10.61 -15.45 29.76
C ASP A 3 10.60 -15.12 28.28
N ILE A 4 9.50 -15.44 27.60
CA ILE A 4 9.35 -15.28 26.14
C ILE A 4 9.68 -13.84 25.73
N SER A 5 9.30 -12.86 26.56
CA SER A 5 9.55 -11.45 26.32
C SER A 5 11.04 -11.10 26.30
N ARG A 6 11.87 -11.72 27.16
CA ARG A 6 13.33 -11.48 27.13
C ARG A 6 13.95 -12.05 25.87
N LYS A 7 13.55 -13.27 25.49
CA LYS A 7 14.04 -13.91 24.26
C LYS A 7 13.67 -13.10 23.02
N MET A 8 12.44 -12.60 22.94
CA MET A 8 12.00 -11.74 21.84
C MET A 8 12.85 -10.46 21.78
N MET A 9 13.03 -9.77 22.91
CA MET A 9 13.80 -8.52 22.92
C MET A 9 15.27 -8.73 22.57
N ASP A 10 15.91 -9.81 23.01
CA ASP A 10 17.29 -10.13 22.63
C ASP A 10 17.42 -10.40 21.12
N GLU A 11 16.47 -11.13 20.52
CA GLU A 11 16.42 -11.37 19.07
C GLU A 11 16.19 -10.06 18.29
N TYR A 12 15.31 -9.19 18.79
CA TYR A 12 15.00 -7.90 18.16
C TYR A 12 16.10 -6.85 18.33
N SER A 13 16.95 -6.94 19.36
CA SER A 13 17.99 -5.95 19.65
C SER A 13 18.91 -5.65 18.46
N ASN A 14 19.25 -6.68 17.68
CA ASN A 14 20.12 -6.57 16.50
C ASN A 14 19.42 -5.96 15.27
N LEU A 15 18.10 -5.79 15.34
CA LEU A 15 17.24 -5.28 14.27
C LEU A 15 16.73 -3.87 14.55
N ILE A 16 17.07 -3.29 15.72
CA ILE A 16 16.66 -1.94 16.12
C ILE A 16 17.56 -0.93 15.44
N THR A 17 16.97 -0.08 14.61
CA THR A 17 17.69 0.99 13.90
C THR A 17 17.05 2.37 14.11
N ASP A 18 15.82 2.44 14.62
CA ASP A 18 15.11 3.68 14.92
C ASP A 18 15.31 4.11 16.40
N GLU A 19 15.52 5.40 16.63
CA GLU A 19 15.62 6.00 17.97
C GLU A 19 14.38 5.72 18.84
N LYS A 20 13.18 5.66 18.25
CA LYS A 20 11.94 5.34 18.96
C LYS A 20 11.89 3.88 19.39
N GLU A 21 12.32 2.96 18.53
CA GLU A 21 12.44 1.54 18.87
C GLU A 21 13.48 1.33 19.97
N GLN A 22 14.59 2.08 19.91
CA GLN A 22 15.64 2.04 20.91
C GLN A 22 15.17 2.53 22.29
N ALA A 23 14.26 3.51 22.33
CA ALA A 23 13.62 3.96 23.58
C ALA A 23 12.77 2.85 24.20
N TYR A 24 11.90 2.19 23.42
CA TYR A 24 11.10 1.06 23.92
C TYR A 24 11.95 -0.11 24.40
N TYR A 25 13.02 -0.42 23.68
CA TYR A 25 13.95 -1.48 24.09
C TYR A 25 14.70 -1.15 25.38
N SER A 26 15.16 0.09 25.52
CA SER A 26 15.79 0.57 26.76
C SER A 26 14.82 0.52 27.94
N ASP A 27 13.57 0.92 27.73
CA ASP A 27 12.53 0.88 28.75
C ASP A 27 12.18 -0.55 29.18
N PHE A 28 12.03 -1.47 28.22
CA PHE A 28 11.85 -2.89 28.53
C PHE A 28 13.00 -3.43 29.38
N ASN A 29 14.26 -3.24 28.94
CA ASN A 29 15.41 -3.80 29.64
C ASN A 29 15.51 -3.29 31.08
N ARG A 30 15.34 -1.98 31.26
CA ARG A 30 15.37 -1.34 32.59
C ARG A 30 14.28 -1.91 33.51
N ASN A 31 13.05 -1.99 33.02
CA ASN A 31 11.93 -2.46 33.82
C ASN A 31 12.03 -3.97 34.08
N TYR A 32 12.44 -4.76 33.09
CA TYR A 32 12.61 -6.19 33.23
C TYR A 32 13.72 -6.55 34.22
N ASP A 33 14.85 -5.84 34.20
CA ASP A 33 15.92 -6.03 35.19
C ASP A 33 15.45 -5.66 36.61
N THR A 34 14.64 -4.60 36.73
CA THR A 34 14.03 -4.18 38.00
C THR A 34 13.04 -5.22 38.51
N TYR A 35 12.19 -5.78 37.64
CA TYR A 35 11.31 -6.90 37.93
C TYR A 35 12.09 -8.10 38.50
N LEU A 36 13.18 -8.50 37.83
CA LEU A 36 14.03 -9.60 38.32
C LEU A 36 14.63 -9.30 39.69
N GLY A 37 15.02 -8.04 39.93
CA GLY A 37 15.50 -7.56 41.22
C GLY A 37 14.47 -7.75 42.34
N TYR A 38 13.23 -7.27 42.13
CA TYR A 38 12.15 -7.45 43.10
C TYR A 38 11.78 -8.92 43.31
N SER A 39 11.68 -9.71 42.23
CA SER A 39 11.40 -11.15 42.33
C SER A 39 12.44 -11.88 43.20
N ARG A 40 13.73 -11.60 43.00
CA ARG A 40 14.81 -12.19 43.83
C ARG A 40 14.69 -11.76 45.28
N ARG A 41 14.41 -10.47 45.52
CA ARG A 41 14.28 -9.94 46.89
C ARG A 41 13.06 -10.52 47.62
N ALA A 42 11.93 -10.65 46.94
CA ALA A 42 10.75 -11.31 47.50
C ALA A 42 11.08 -12.76 47.90
N LEU A 43 11.78 -13.51 47.04
CA LEU A 43 12.18 -14.87 47.34
C LEU A 43 13.11 -14.96 48.57
N GLU A 44 14.06 -14.04 48.73
CA GLU A 44 14.91 -13.96 49.91
C GLU A 44 14.10 -13.69 51.19
N LEU A 45 13.20 -12.72 51.16
CA LEU A 45 12.35 -12.36 52.30
C LEU A 45 11.45 -13.52 52.71
N SER A 46 10.86 -14.23 51.74
CA SER A 46 10.07 -15.43 52.01
C SER A 46 10.88 -16.53 52.69
N LYS A 47 12.17 -16.69 52.35
CA LYS A 47 13.05 -17.69 52.99
C LYS A 47 13.41 -17.31 54.42
N ASN A 48 13.37 -16.02 54.74
CA ASN A 48 13.60 -15.49 56.09
C ASN A 48 12.30 -15.36 56.90
N GLU A 49 11.19 -15.94 56.43
CA GLU A 49 9.87 -15.89 57.07
C GLU A 49 9.27 -14.47 57.18
N GLU A 50 9.80 -13.49 56.41
CA GLU A 50 9.29 -12.12 56.32
C GLU A 50 8.15 -12.02 55.29
N TYR A 51 7.08 -12.80 55.48
CA TYR A 51 6.07 -13.06 54.45
C TYR A 51 5.28 -11.82 53.97
N GLU A 52 4.89 -10.92 54.87
CA GLU A 52 4.13 -9.72 54.48
C GLU A 52 4.97 -8.76 53.63
N VAL A 53 6.25 -8.60 53.97
CA VAL A 53 7.19 -7.78 53.19
C VAL A 53 7.49 -8.47 51.86
N SER A 54 7.71 -9.79 51.88
CA SER A 54 7.87 -10.59 50.66
C SER A 54 6.71 -10.41 49.69
N LYS A 55 5.47 -10.44 50.19
CA LYS A 55 4.27 -10.29 49.37
C LYS A 55 4.18 -8.89 48.76
N SER A 56 4.49 -7.85 49.53
CA SER A 56 4.54 -6.48 49.01
C SER A 56 5.56 -6.32 47.87
N ILE A 57 6.76 -6.87 48.03
CA ILE A 57 7.80 -6.82 46.99
C ILE A 57 7.42 -7.67 45.77
N ALA A 58 6.76 -8.81 45.96
CA ALA A 58 6.26 -9.62 44.86
C ALA A 58 5.20 -8.88 44.02
N ASN A 59 4.32 -8.10 44.65
CA ASN A 59 3.37 -7.26 43.92
C ASN A 59 4.09 -6.17 43.11
N MET A 60 5.08 -5.48 43.70
CA MET A 60 5.90 -4.50 42.97
C MET A 60 6.64 -5.13 41.78
N SER A 61 7.10 -6.37 41.95
CA SER A 61 7.67 -7.16 40.87
C SER A 61 6.67 -7.33 39.73
N GLN A 62 5.45 -7.78 40.03
CA GLN A 62 4.41 -7.98 39.02
C GLN A 62 4.05 -6.66 38.30
N ASP A 63 3.84 -5.58 39.05
CA ASP A 63 3.52 -4.26 38.46
C ASP A 63 4.64 -3.81 37.50
N THR A 64 5.90 -4.04 37.88
CA THR A 64 7.05 -3.70 37.03
C THR A 64 7.14 -4.59 35.79
N TYR A 65 6.76 -5.87 35.91
CA TYR A 65 6.69 -6.77 34.79
C TYR A 65 5.64 -6.31 33.77
N ASP A 66 4.44 -5.93 34.23
CA ASP A 66 3.37 -5.44 33.35
C ASP A 66 3.82 -4.20 32.57
N VAL A 67 4.49 -3.25 33.23
CA VAL A 67 5.09 -2.07 32.56
C VAL A 67 6.17 -2.46 31.55
N SER A 68 6.96 -3.51 31.81
CA SER A 68 7.91 -4.01 30.81
C SER A 68 7.19 -4.57 29.57
N GLN A 69 6.04 -5.23 29.74
CA GLN A 69 5.27 -5.76 28.62
C GLN A 69 4.64 -4.65 27.76
N ASP A 70 4.22 -3.54 28.36
CA ASP A 70 3.71 -2.37 27.62
C ASP A 70 4.75 -1.82 26.61
N ALA A 71 6.04 -1.87 26.96
CA ALA A 71 7.11 -1.46 26.07
C ALA A 71 7.25 -2.42 24.86
N VAL A 72 7.06 -3.72 25.06
CA VAL A 72 7.03 -4.72 23.97
C VAL A 72 5.86 -4.45 23.03
N VAL A 73 4.67 -4.18 23.58
CA VAL A 73 3.47 -3.83 22.78
C VAL A 73 3.68 -2.54 21.98
N GLY A 74 4.28 -1.53 22.59
CA GLY A 74 4.65 -0.28 21.90
C GLY A 74 5.56 -0.52 20.69
N MET A 75 6.58 -1.37 20.85
CA MET A 75 7.50 -1.74 19.78
C MET A 75 6.81 -2.50 18.63
N ILE A 76 5.89 -3.42 18.95
CA ILE A 76 5.10 -4.15 17.95
C ILE A 76 4.19 -3.19 17.15
N ASN A 77 3.54 -2.24 17.83
CA ASN A 77 2.66 -1.28 17.18
C ASN A 77 3.41 -0.36 16.21
N LEU A 78 4.63 0.08 16.54
CA LEU A 78 5.47 0.87 15.63
C LEU A 78 5.78 0.10 14.34
N LYS A 79 6.29 -1.13 14.46
CA LYS A 79 6.62 -1.94 13.27
C LYS A 79 5.42 -2.22 12.38
N THR A 80 4.26 -2.50 13.00
CA THR A 80 3.02 -2.75 12.25
C THR A 80 2.62 -1.53 11.42
N ILE A 81 2.76 -0.32 11.96
CA ILE A 81 2.43 0.93 11.26
C ILE A 81 3.38 1.19 10.09
N ASP A 82 4.69 0.97 10.29
CA ASP A 82 5.69 1.18 9.23
C ASP A 82 5.53 0.19 8.08
N GLU A 83 5.27 -1.09 8.38
CA GLU A 83 4.97 -2.12 7.39
C GLU A 83 3.69 -1.79 6.59
N ILE A 84 2.61 -1.40 7.28
CA ILE A 84 1.36 -0.99 6.63
C ILE A 84 1.59 0.24 5.73
N SER A 85 2.36 1.21 6.20
CA SER A 85 2.66 2.43 5.44
C SER A 85 3.47 2.12 4.18
N SER A 86 4.46 1.23 4.28
CA SER A 86 5.26 0.79 3.13
C SER A 86 4.45 0.02 2.10
N ILE A 87 3.59 -0.92 2.54
CA ILE A 87 2.74 -1.71 1.64
C ILE A 87 1.73 -0.80 0.92
N SER A 88 1.09 0.10 1.66
CA SER A 88 0.12 1.06 1.13
C SER A 88 0.74 1.97 0.07
N ASN A 89 1.88 2.58 0.37
CA ASN A 89 2.52 3.52 -0.55
C ASN A 89 2.98 2.84 -1.85
N ASN A 90 3.62 1.67 -1.76
CA ASN A 90 4.10 0.98 -2.95
C ASN A 90 2.93 0.51 -3.84
N THR A 91 1.90 -0.10 -3.24
CA THR A 91 0.74 -0.62 -3.99
C THR A 91 -0.05 0.50 -4.68
N VAL A 92 -0.24 1.64 -3.99
CA VAL A 92 -0.97 2.79 -4.54
C VAL A 92 -0.19 3.43 -5.68
N VAL A 93 1.13 3.63 -5.53
CA VAL A 93 1.98 4.20 -6.58
C VAL A 93 1.99 3.31 -7.82
N ASP A 94 2.14 1.99 -7.65
CA ASP A 94 2.11 1.04 -8.77
C ASP A 94 0.75 1.05 -9.50
N THR A 95 -0.34 1.10 -8.74
CA THR A 95 -1.69 1.20 -9.30
C THR A 95 -1.88 2.50 -10.09
N ILE A 96 -1.41 3.63 -9.56
CA ILE A 96 -1.46 4.93 -10.25
C ILE A 96 -0.67 4.90 -11.55
N ASN A 97 0.52 4.29 -11.56
CA ASN A 97 1.34 4.16 -12.76
C ASN A 97 0.63 3.34 -13.84
N ILE A 98 0.04 2.19 -13.48
CA ILE A 98 -0.73 1.36 -14.40
C ILE A 98 -1.92 2.13 -14.99
N ILE A 99 -2.68 2.85 -14.14
CA ILE A 99 -3.80 3.69 -14.59
C ILE A 99 -3.32 4.78 -15.56
N SER A 100 -2.18 5.42 -15.26
CA SER A 100 -1.57 6.44 -16.12
C SER A 100 -1.23 5.91 -17.51
N ASP A 101 -0.62 4.72 -17.59
CA ASP A 101 -0.23 4.11 -18.86
C ASP A 101 -1.44 3.64 -19.68
N ILE A 102 -2.48 3.12 -19.02
CA ILE A 102 -3.76 2.78 -19.67
C ILE A 102 -4.42 4.05 -20.25
N ALA A 103 -4.41 5.15 -19.49
CA ALA A 103 -4.99 6.42 -19.95
C ALA A 103 -4.28 6.95 -21.20
N LYS A 104 -2.93 6.96 -21.20
CA LYS A 104 -2.13 7.36 -22.38
C LYS A 104 -2.42 6.48 -23.59
N ASN A 105 -2.50 5.16 -23.41
CA ASN A 105 -2.80 4.24 -24.51
C ASN A 105 -4.21 4.47 -25.09
N THR A 106 -5.19 4.73 -24.22
CA THR A 106 -6.57 5.02 -24.62
C THR A 106 -6.67 6.32 -25.41
N ASP A 107 -5.91 7.34 -25.03
CA ASP A 107 -5.83 8.61 -25.74
C ASP A 107 -5.28 8.43 -27.17
N VAL A 108 -4.15 7.73 -27.30
CA VAL A 108 -3.54 7.39 -28.61
C VAL A 108 -4.50 6.60 -29.50
N ARG A 109 -5.19 5.60 -28.93
CA ARG A 109 -6.19 4.81 -29.66
C ARG A 109 -7.38 5.67 -30.09
N SER A 110 -7.83 6.59 -29.26
CA SER A 110 -8.92 7.52 -29.59
C SER A 110 -8.52 8.43 -30.76
N GLN A 111 -7.32 8.99 -30.74
CA GLN A 111 -6.82 9.82 -31.85
C GLN A 111 -6.75 9.03 -33.17
N THR A 112 -6.26 7.78 -33.11
CA THR A 112 -6.19 6.91 -34.30
C THR A 112 -7.59 6.65 -34.91
N VAL A 113 -8.61 6.49 -34.06
CA VAL A 113 -10.00 6.31 -34.52
C VAL A 113 -10.55 7.60 -35.15
N VAL A 114 -10.23 8.77 -34.56
CA VAL A 114 -10.61 10.08 -35.12
C VAL A 114 -9.99 10.26 -36.50
N ASP A 115 -8.68 10.08 -36.64
CA ASP A 115 -7.96 10.24 -37.90
C ASP A 115 -8.51 9.31 -39.00
N ALA A 116 -8.81 8.05 -38.64
CA ALA A 116 -9.42 7.09 -39.56
C ALA A 116 -10.84 7.53 -40.01
N THR A 117 -11.61 8.08 -39.07
CA THR A 117 -12.97 8.59 -39.35
C THR A 117 -12.92 9.80 -40.27
N GLU A 118 -11.99 10.74 -40.04
CA GLU A 118 -11.77 11.89 -40.91
C GLU A 118 -11.37 11.46 -42.33
N GLY A 119 -10.46 10.48 -42.45
CA GLY A 119 -10.09 9.90 -43.75
C GLY A 119 -11.28 9.26 -44.49
N GLN A 120 -12.15 8.56 -43.78
CA GLN A 120 -13.37 7.97 -44.36
C GLN A 120 -14.37 9.04 -44.81
N ILE A 121 -14.54 10.12 -44.05
CA ILE A 121 -15.42 11.24 -44.43
C ILE A 121 -14.96 11.85 -45.76
N ILE A 122 -13.66 12.12 -45.91
CA ILE A 122 -13.08 12.67 -47.15
C ILE A 122 -13.32 11.72 -48.34
N ALA A 123 -13.16 10.41 -48.13
CA ALA A 123 -13.42 9.41 -49.17
C ALA A 123 -14.90 9.39 -49.60
N ILE A 124 -15.83 9.47 -48.64
CA ILE A 124 -17.28 9.54 -48.90
C ILE A 124 -17.62 10.82 -49.69
N GLU A 125 -17.08 11.97 -49.30
CA GLU A 125 -17.30 13.22 -50.02
C GLU A 125 -16.83 13.15 -51.49
N THR A 126 -15.74 12.45 -51.73
CA THR A 126 -15.20 12.21 -53.08
C THR A 126 -16.15 11.34 -53.91
N VAL A 127 -16.61 10.22 -53.35
CA VAL A 127 -17.59 9.34 -54.00
C VAL A 127 -18.90 10.09 -54.30
N VAL A 128 -19.38 10.92 -53.37
CA VAL A 128 -20.59 11.72 -53.59
C VAL A 128 -20.43 12.71 -54.75
N LYS A 129 -19.25 13.32 -54.92
CA LYS A 129 -18.96 14.19 -56.07
C LYS A 129 -18.96 13.39 -57.38
N GLU A 130 -18.37 12.21 -57.40
CA GLU A 130 -18.35 11.34 -58.58
C GLU A 130 -19.75 10.85 -58.98
N ILE A 131 -20.59 10.47 -58.01
CA ILE A 131 -22.00 10.10 -58.26
C ILE A 131 -22.77 11.27 -58.91
N LYS A 132 -22.58 12.50 -58.44
CA LYS A 132 -23.20 13.69 -59.05
C LYS A 132 -22.75 13.87 -60.50
N ASN A 133 -21.47 13.67 -60.79
CA ASN A 133 -20.94 13.75 -62.15
C ASN A 133 -21.53 12.66 -63.07
N LEU A 134 -21.63 11.43 -62.58
CA LEU A 134 -22.26 10.31 -63.31
C LEU A 134 -23.73 10.58 -63.60
N SER A 135 -24.50 11.07 -62.63
CA SER A 135 -25.91 11.44 -62.81
C SER A 135 -26.08 12.54 -63.87
N ASN A 136 -25.19 13.54 -63.88
CA ASN A 136 -25.18 14.56 -64.92
C ASN A 136 -24.90 14.00 -66.32
N LEU A 137 -23.98 13.03 -66.43
CA LEU A 137 -23.67 12.36 -67.70
C LEU A 137 -24.85 11.52 -68.19
N GLU A 138 -25.50 10.77 -67.30
CA GLU A 138 -26.70 9.99 -67.61
C GLU A 138 -27.82 10.87 -68.20
N ASN A 139 -28.08 12.03 -67.59
CA ASN A 139 -29.07 12.99 -68.08
C ASN A 139 -28.73 13.53 -69.47
N LYS A 140 -27.46 13.84 -69.73
CA LYS A 140 -27.00 14.26 -71.06
C LYS A 140 -27.21 13.14 -72.09
N LEU A 141 -26.88 11.91 -71.73
CA LEU A 141 -27.04 10.75 -72.60
C LEU A 141 -28.52 10.55 -72.96
N LYS A 142 -29.43 10.59 -71.96
CA LYS A 142 -30.89 10.52 -72.16
C LYS A 142 -31.36 11.54 -73.19
N ILE A 143 -30.98 12.81 -73.03
CA ILE A 143 -31.35 13.89 -73.96
C ILE A 143 -30.90 13.58 -75.40
N ILE A 144 -29.68 13.05 -75.57
CA ILE A 144 -29.14 12.68 -76.89
C ILE A 144 -29.99 11.55 -77.50
N THR A 145 -30.21 10.45 -76.78
CA THR A 145 -31.05 9.34 -77.27
C THR A 145 -32.46 9.80 -77.67
N THR A 146 -33.11 10.65 -76.86
CA THR A 146 -34.44 11.17 -77.20
C THR A 146 -34.43 12.06 -78.44
N LYS A 147 -33.40 12.90 -78.62
CA LYS A 147 -33.30 13.80 -79.78
C LYS A 147 -33.02 13.07 -81.09
N PHE A 148 -32.23 12.00 -81.07
CA PHE A 148 -31.77 11.34 -82.29
C PHE A 148 -32.59 10.12 -82.73
N LYS A 149 -33.63 9.71 -81.98
CA LYS A 149 -34.47 8.52 -82.27
C LYS A 149 -33.65 7.32 -82.77
N ILE A 150 -32.59 6.99 -82.04
CA ILE A 150 -31.96 5.65 -82.05
C ILE A 150 -32.70 4.83 -81.00
#